data_AF-A0A8J5LXW4-F1
#
_entry.id   AF-A0A8J5LXW4-F1
#
_cell.length_a   1.000
_cell.length_b   1.000
_cell.length_c   1.000
_cell.angle_alpha   90.00
_cell.angle_beta   90.00
_cell.angle_gamma   90.00
#
_symmetry.space_group_name_H-M   'P 1'
#
loop_
_entity.id
_entity.type
_entity.pdbx_description
1 polymer ?
#
loop_
_entity_poly.entity_id
_entity_poly.type
_entity_poly.pdbx_seq_one_letter_code
_entity_poly.pdbx_strand_id
1 'polypeptide(L)'
;TSKEAKRLHFIVPVLASVCALFDRDVQILAEETVVGKRFVLKRGEKRVCIVEAKRDDIQQGLAQAYVGSEALADVEGLPKVYSIVTNLLEWVFSRSLDGKIERATPVMMVMENDLPAPQSVKQIAGIIYSILLDDM
;
A
#
# COMPACT_ATOMS: atom_id res chain seq x y z
N THR A 1 -11.07 3.60 18.80
CA THR A 1 -10.71 2.92 20.08
C THR A 1 -9.32 2.30 19.97
N SER A 2 -8.64 2.01 21.09
CA SER A 2 -7.24 1.52 21.24
C SER A 2 -6.68 0.54 20.17
N LYS A 3 -7.53 -0.25 19.50
CA LYS A 3 -7.15 -1.14 18.38
C LYS A 3 -6.80 -0.41 17.06
N GLU A 4 -7.46 0.69 16.72
CA GLU A 4 -7.17 1.45 15.49
C GLU A 4 -5.86 2.24 15.60
N ALA A 5 -5.57 2.79 16.79
CA ALA A 5 -4.27 3.41 17.08
C ALA A 5 -3.13 2.41 16.92
N LYS A 6 -3.28 1.17 17.43
CA LYS A 6 -2.30 0.09 17.26
C LYS A 6 -2.04 -0.31 15.80
N ARG A 7 -3.03 -0.20 14.89
CA ARG A 7 -2.84 -0.55 13.46
C ARG A 7 -2.10 0.53 12.69
N LEU A 8 -2.42 1.80 12.96
CA LEU A 8 -1.69 2.94 12.41
C LEU A 8 -0.20 2.90 12.78
N HIS A 9 0.13 2.36 13.96
CA HIS A 9 1.50 2.16 14.44
C HIS A 9 2.32 1.12 13.66
N PHE A 10 1.74 0.35 12.72
CA PHE A 10 2.51 -0.65 11.96
C PHE A 10 2.59 -0.39 10.46
N ILE A 11 1.52 0.11 9.82
CA ILE A 11 1.55 0.42 8.38
C ILE A 11 2.54 1.57 8.11
N VAL A 12 2.40 2.69 8.83
CA VAL A 12 3.21 3.89 8.59
C VAL A 12 4.71 3.63 8.79
N PRO A 13 5.18 2.91 9.84
CA PRO A 13 6.60 2.59 9.97
C PRO A 13 7.16 1.72 8.83
N VAL A 14 6.38 0.77 8.29
CA VAL A 14 6.80 0.02 7.10
C VAL A 14 7.00 0.96 5.91
N LEU A 15 6.02 1.82 5.63
CA LEU A 15 6.11 2.80 4.54
C LEU A 15 7.28 3.78 4.74
N ALA A 16 7.44 4.31 5.95
CA ALA A 16 8.52 5.23 6.30
C ALA A 16 9.91 4.58 6.15
N SER A 17 10.04 3.30 6.53
CA SER A 17 11.30 2.56 6.36
C SER A 17 11.69 2.43 4.89
N VAL A 18 10.72 2.23 3.99
CA VAL A 18 10.98 2.18 2.55
C VAL A 18 11.34 3.56 2.01
N CYS A 19 10.61 4.61 2.41
CA CYS A 19 10.87 5.98 1.96
C CYS A 19 12.27 6.46 2.38
N ALA A 20 12.75 6.03 3.55
CA ALA A 20 14.09 6.36 4.03
C ALA A 20 15.22 5.80 3.14
N LEU A 21 14.95 4.78 2.32
CA LEU A 21 15.93 4.20 1.39
C LEU A 21 16.11 5.02 0.10
N PHE A 22 15.27 6.03 -0.14
CA PHE A 22 15.26 6.81 -1.38
C PHE A 22 15.72 8.26 -1.18
N ASP A 23 16.49 8.59 -0.14
CA ASP A 23 17.06 9.94 0.09
C ASP A 23 16.07 11.11 -0.09
N ARG A 24 14.80 10.92 0.30
CA ARG A 24 13.66 11.86 0.16
C ARG A 24 13.05 12.00 -1.25
N ASP A 25 13.41 11.15 -2.19
CA ASP A 25 12.81 11.07 -3.53
C ASP A 25 11.39 10.44 -3.51
N VAL A 26 10.99 9.84 -2.38
CA VAL A 26 9.64 9.32 -2.14
C VAL A 26 8.90 10.20 -1.15
N GLN A 27 7.69 10.64 -1.52
CA GLN A 27 6.77 11.39 -0.65
C GLN A 27 5.61 10.50 -0.22
N ILE A 28 5.22 10.57 1.06
CA ILE A 28 4.00 9.98 1.59
C ILE A 28 2.92 11.06 1.62
N LEU A 29 1.89 10.92 0.80
CA LEU A 29 0.70 11.75 0.82
C LEU A 29 -0.37 10.98 1.60
N ALA A 30 -0.92 11.56 2.66
CA ALA A 30 -2.00 10.94 3.43
C ALA A 30 -3.33 11.61 3.06
N GLU A 31 -4.34 10.79 2.74
CA GLU A 31 -5.71 11.22 2.44
C GLU A 31 -6.68 10.51 3.40
N GLU A 32 -7.58 11.29 4.01
CA GLU A 32 -8.76 10.71 4.67
C GLU A 32 -9.84 10.46 3.62
N THR A 33 -10.37 9.24 3.58
CA THR A 33 -11.49 8.88 2.70
C THR A 33 -12.72 8.54 3.53
N VAL A 34 -13.89 8.46 2.87
CA VAL A 34 -15.19 8.17 3.52
C VAL A 34 -15.21 6.83 4.27
N VAL A 35 -14.31 5.88 3.97
CA VAL A 35 -14.35 4.51 4.50
C VAL A 35 -13.03 4.05 5.13
N GLY A 36 -12.01 4.91 5.20
CA GLY A 36 -10.73 4.57 5.81
C GLY A 36 -9.61 5.56 5.49
N LYS A 37 -8.39 5.24 5.94
CA LYS A 37 -7.19 6.01 5.61
C LYS A 37 -6.56 5.49 4.33
N ARG A 38 -6.23 6.41 3.44
CA ARG A 38 -5.47 6.15 2.21
C ARG A 38 -4.12 6.82 2.32
N PHE A 39 -3.07 6.11 1.97
CA PHE A 39 -1.76 6.70 1.73
C PHE A 39 -1.45 6.60 0.24
N VAL A 40 -0.67 7.54 -0.28
CA VAL A 40 -0.12 7.47 -1.62
C VAL A 40 1.38 7.69 -1.51
N LEU A 41 2.17 6.71 -1.93
CA LEU A 41 3.59 6.92 -2.16
C LEU A 41 3.78 7.51 -3.56
N LYS A 42 4.49 8.61 -3.63
CA LYS A 42 4.79 9.34 -4.86
C LYS A 42 6.30 9.40 -5.06
N ARG A 43 6.75 8.93 -6.22
CA ARG A 43 8.14 9.03 -6.71
C ARG A 43 8.11 9.30 -8.21
N GLY A 44 8.49 10.50 -8.65
CA GLY A 44 8.28 10.91 -10.05
C GLY A 44 6.81 10.74 -10.49
N GLU A 45 6.59 9.98 -11.57
CA GLU A 45 5.26 9.63 -12.07
C GLU A 45 4.64 8.40 -11.39
N LYS A 46 5.42 7.63 -10.61
CA LYS A 46 4.88 6.46 -9.92
C LYS A 46 3.94 6.86 -8.79
N ARG A 47 2.79 6.19 -8.75
CA ARG A 47 1.84 6.24 -7.64
C ARG A 47 1.62 4.84 -7.09
N VAL A 48 1.80 4.70 -5.78
CA VAL A 48 1.41 3.50 -5.04
C VAL A 48 0.33 3.90 -4.05
N CYS A 49 -0.91 3.51 -4.33
CA CYS A 49 -2.05 3.75 -3.45
C CYS A 49 -2.10 2.67 -2.37
N ILE A 50 -2.14 3.04 -1.09
CA ILE A 50 -2.28 2.11 0.03
C ILE A 50 -3.61 2.36 0.71
N VAL A 51 -4.44 1.32 0.79
CA VAL A 51 -5.75 1.35 1.45
C VAL A 51 -5.69 0.47 2.69
N GLU A 52 -5.95 1.07 3.85
CA GLU A 52 -6.20 0.31 5.08
C GLU A 52 -7.61 -0.27 5.04
N ALA A 53 -7.71 -1.59 4.95
CA ALA A 53 -8.96 -2.33 4.99
C ALA A 53 -9.34 -2.71 6.43
N LYS A 54 -10.63 -2.93 6.64
CA LYS A 54 -11.10 -3.57 7.88
C LYS A 54 -10.57 -4.99 7.96
N ARG A 55 -10.42 -5.49 9.19
CA ARG A 55 -9.81 -6.81 9.46
C ARG A 55 -10.50 -7.92 8.68
N ASP A 56 -11.83 -7.91 8.70
CA ASP A 56 -12.65 -9.00 8.18
C ASP A 56 -13.29 -8.64 6.82
N ASP A 57 -12.87 -7.54 6.20
CA ASP A 57 -13.44 -7.05 4.94
C ASP A 57 -12.36 -6.46 4.02
N ILE A 58 -11.45 -7.32 3.59
CA ILE A 58 -10.42 -6.94 2.62
C ILE A 58 -11.01 -6.69 1.22
N GLN A 59 -12.15 -7.33 0.91
CA GLN A 59 -12.80 -7.18 -0.39
C GLN A 59 -13.34 -5.75 -0.59
N GLN A 60 -13.91 -5.14 0.45
CA GLN A 60 -14.26 -3.73 0.41
C GLN A 60 -13.02 -2.84 0.16
N GLY A 61 -11.90 -3.13 0.82
CA GLY A 61 -10.64 -2.42 0.59
C GLY A 61 -10.12 -2.56 -0.85
N LEU A 62 -10.24 -3.75 -1.45
CA LEU A 62 -9.87 -4.00 -2.84
C LEU A 62 -10.73 -3.21 -3.83
N ALA A 63 -12.05 -3.22 -3.65
CA ALA A 63 -12.95 -2.44 -4.50
C ALA A 63 -12.61 -0.94 -4.47
N GLN A 64 -12.32 -0.40 -3.29
CA GLN A 64 -11.90 1.00 -3.12
C GLN A 64 -10.55 1.29 -3.75
N ALA A 65 -9.59 0.39 -3.59
CA ALA A 65 -8.27 0.55 -4.18
C ALA A 65 -8.32 0.59 -5.71
N TYR A 66 -9.19 -0.21 -6.33
CA TYR A 66 -9.33 -0.24 -7.79
C TYR A 66 -9.98 1.03 -8.32
N VAL A 67 -11.15 1.40 -7.80
CA VAL A 67 -11.83 2.64 -8.20
C VAL A 67 -10.93 3.86 -7.95
N GLY A 68 -10.26 3.90 -6.80
CA GLY A 68 -9.36 4.99 -6.45
C GLY A 68 -8.10 5.04 -7.32
N SER A 69 -7.62 3.90 -7.84
CA SER A 69 -6.45 3.85 -8.71
C SER A 69 -6.80 4.23 -10.15
N GLU A 70 -7.98 3.84 -10.65
CA GLU A 70 -8.50 4.29 -11.95
C GLU A 70 -8.72 5.80 -11.94
N ALA A 71 -9.44 6.33 -10.94
CA ALA A 71 -9.66 7.76 -10.83
C ALA A 71 -8.36 8.56 -10.73
N LEU A 72 -7.36 8.05 -10.01
CA LEU A 72 -6.04 8.70 -9.92
C LEU A 72 -5.28 8.64 -11.24
N ALA A 73 -5.34 7.50 -11.96
CA ALA A 73 -4.73 7.36 -13.27
C ALA A 73 -5.33 8.35 -14.28
N ASP A 74 -6.66 8.49 -14.29
CA ASP A 74 -7.36 9.43 -15.19
C ASP A 74 -7.03 10.88 -14.87
N VAL A 75 -7.03 11.26 -13.59
CA VAL A 75 -6.76 12.64 -13.14
C VAL A 75 -5.31 13.05 -13.40
N GLU A 76 -4.35 12.15 -13.16
CA GLU A 76 -2.92 12.45 -13.33
C GLU A 76 -2.36 12.03 -14.70
N GLY A 77 -3.15 11.40 -15.57
CA GLY A 77 -2.71 10.91 -16.88
C GLY A 77 -1.69 9.77 -16.80
N LEU A 78 -1.77 8.92 -15.78
CA LEU A 78 -0.78 7.90 -15.50
C LEU A 78 -1.09 6.58 -16.23
N PRO A 79 -0.14 5.99 -16.96
CA PRO A 79 -0.36 4.73 -17.67
C PRO A 79 -0.47 3.53 -16.72
N LYS A 80 -0.01 3.68 -15.47
CA LYS A 80 0.09 2.62 -14.48
C LYS A 80 -0.02 3.19 -13.07
N VAL A 81 -0.90 2.61 -12.27
CA VAL A 81 -1.00 2.90 -10.83
C VAL A 81 -0.91 1.60 -10.06
N TYR A 82 -0.06 1.58 -9.03
CA TYR A 82 0.04 0.45 -8.12
C TYR A 82 -0.93 0.63 -6.95
N SER A 83 -1.44 -0.47 -6.42
CA SER A 83 -2.30 -0.47 -5.25
C SER A 83 -1.86 -1.54 -4.25
N ILE A 84 -1.97 -1.21 -2.98
CA ILE A 84 -1.71 -2.09 -1.85
C ILE A 84 -2.94 -2.02 -0.96
N VAL A 85 -3.55 -3.16 -0.67
CA VAL A 85 -4.64 -3.26 0.29
C VAL A 85 -4.17 -4.09 1.47
N THR A 86 -4.33 -3.55 2.67
CA THR A 86 -3.89 -4.27 3.86
C THR A 86 -4.83 -4.08 5.05
N ASN A 87 -5.03 -5.17 5.79
CA ASN A 87 -5.66 -5.16 7.09
C ASN A 87 -4.63 -5.39 8.24
N LEU A 88 -3.36 -5.06 7.97
CA LEU A 88 -2.13 -5.39 8.70
C LEU A 88 -1.66 -6.85 8.55
N LEU A 89 -2.57 -7.83 8.59
CA LEU A 89 -2.22 -9.25 8.53
C LEU A 89 -2.01 -9.75 7.10
N GLU A 90 -2.75 -9.21 6.16
CA GLU A 90 -2.70 -9.55 4.75
C GLU A 90 -2.31 -8.29 3.97
N TRP A 91 -1.40 -8.44 3.01
CA TRP A 91 -0.95 -7.39 2.11
C TRP A 91 -1.16 -7.85 0.68
N VAL A 92 -2.16 -7.27 0.02
CA VAL A 92 -2.51 -7.58 -1.37
C VAL A 92 -1.92 -6.49 -2.26
N PHE A 93 -1.08 -6.91 -3.21
CA PHE A 93 -0.44 -6.02 -4.17
C PHE A 93 -1.12 -6.17 -5.53
N SER A 94 -1.39 -5.05 -6.17
CA SER A 94 -1.96 -5.00 -7.52
C SER A 94 -1.41 -3.84 -8.33
N ARG A 95 -1.61 -3.88 -9.65
CA ARG A 95 -1.40 -2.75 -10.54
C ARG A 95 -2.51 -2.66 -11.57
N SER A 96 -2.90 -1.44 -11.93
CA SER A 96 -3.64 -1.17 -13.15
C SER A 96 -2.66 -1.06 -14.31
N LEU A 97 -2.92 -1.81 -15.39
CA LEU A 97 -2.18 -1.74 -16.65
C LEU A 97 -3.19 -1.88 -17.79
N ASP A 98 -3.29 -0.85 -18.65
CA ASP A 98 -4.15 -0.85 -19.83
C ASP A 98 -5.61 -1.24 -19.56
N GLY A 99 -6.20 -0.72 -18.47
CA GLY A 99 -7.58 -1.01 -18.07
C GLY A 99 -7.80 -2.40 -17.48
N LYS A 100 -6.73 -3.16 -17.22
CA LYS A 100 -6.78 -4.44 -16.49
C LYS A 100 -6.11 -4.31 -15.13
N ILE A 101 -6.60 -5.09 -14.19
CA ILE A 101 -6.02 -5.20 -12.85
C ILE A 101 -5.27 -6.52 -12.76
N GLU A 102 -3.96 -6.43 -12.53
CA GLU A 102 -3.12 -7.58 -12.22
C GLU A 102 -2.89 -7.64 -10.72
N ARG A 103 -3.05 -8.82 -10.11
CA ARG A 103 -2.91 -9.03 -8.67
C ARG A 103 -1.82 -10.07 -8.39
N ALA A 104 -0.93 -9.76 -7.46
CA ALA A 104 0.04 -10.71 -6.94
C ALA A 104 -0.58 -11.60 -5.86
N THR A 105 0.06 -12.73 -5.56
CA THR A 105 -0.28 -13.53 -4.38
C THR A 105 -0.15 -12.66 -3.11
N PRO A 106 -1.16 -12.64 -2.23
CA PRO A 106 -1.08 -11.88 -0.98
C PRO A 106 0.11 -12.31 -0.12
N VAL A 107 0.75 -11.35 0.54
CA VAL A 107 1.79 -11.61 1.53
C VAL A 107 1.17 -11.56 2.93
N MET A 108 1.33 -12.64 3.68
CA MET A 108 0.84 -12.73 5.05
C MET A 108 1.89 -12.21 6.03
N MET A 109 1.50 -11.27 6.88
CA MET A 109 2.31 -10.80 7.99
C MET A 109 2.23 -11.83 9.12
N VAL A 110 3.38 -12.47 9.39
CA VAL A 110 3.53 -13.34 10.55
C VAL A 110 3.65 -12.47 11.79
N MET A 111 2.91 -12.86 12.84
CA MET A 111 2.93 -12.18 14.14
C MET A 111 3.55 -13.11 15.18
N GLU A 112 4.61 -12.65 15.84
CA GLU A 112 5.29 -13.34 16.94
C GLU A 112 5.13 -12.51 18.20
N ASN A 113 4.46 -13.04 19.23
CA ASN A 113 4.17 -12.30 20.48
C ASN A 113 3.51 -10.93 20.23
N ASP A 114 2.50 -10.88 19.34
CA ASP A 114 1.81 -9.66 18.91
C ASP A 114 2.68 -8.61 18.20
N LEU A 115 3.92 -8.96 17.80
CA LEU A 115 4.81 -8.13 16.99
C LEU A 115 4.96 -8.69 15.57
N PRO A 116 5.06 -7.83 14.53
CA PRO A 116 5.37 -8.29 13.19
C PRO A 116 6.73 -8.98 13.13
N ALA A 117 6.79 -10.18 12.55
CA ALA A 117 8.03 -10.89 12.32
C ALA A 117 8.94 -10.06 11.38
N PRO A 118 10.23 -9.86 11.72
CA PRO A 118 11.14 -9.05 10.91
C PRO A 118 11.26 -9.53 9.45
N GLN A 119 11.15 -10.85 9.21
CA GLN A 119 11.21 -11.42 7.87
C GLN A 119 10.01 -11.00 7.00
N SER A 120 8.78 -11.05 7.55
CA SER A 120 7.58 -10.58 6.84
C SER A 120 7.65 -9.08 6.56
N VAL A 121 8.12 -8.28 7.53
CA VAL A 121 8.32 -6.84 7.34
C VAL A 121 9.32 -6.56 6.22
N LYS A 122 10.47 -7.26 6.22
CA LYS A 122 11.50 -7.14 5.19
C LYS A 122 10.97 -7.52 3.81
N GLN A 123 10.16 -8.57 3.71
CA GLN A 123 9.55 -8.99 2.46
C GLN A 123 8.58 -7.93 1.91
N ILE A 124 7.66 -7.44 2.75
CA ILE A 124 6.67 -6.41 2.37
C ILE A 124 7.41 -5.13 1.95
N ALA A 125 8.35 -4.66 2.77
CA ALA A 125 9.15 -3.48 2.46
C ALA A 125 9.95 -3.65 1.17
N GLY A 126 10.52 -4.84 0.93
CA GLY A 126 11.25 -5.18 -0.29
C GLY A 126 10.37 -5.11 -1.55
N ILE A 127 9.13 -5.60 -1.49
CA ILE A 127 8.19 -5.50 -2.62
C ILE A 127 7.84 -4.04 -2.92
N ILE A 128 7.54 -3.25 -1.88
CA ILE A 128 7.23 -1.82 -2.05
C ILE A 128 8.45 -1.09 -2.63
N TYR A 129 9.65 -1.40 -2.13
CA TYR A 129 10.90 -0.86 -2.65
C TYR A 129 11.08 -1.21 -4.14
N SER A 130 10.89 -2.47 -4.53
CA SER A 130 10.97 -2.90 -5.94
C SER A 130 9.95 -2.17 -6.82
N ILE A 131 8.70 -2.02 -6.38
CA ILE A 131 7.67 -1.25 -7.10
C ILE A 131 8.12 0.20 -7.32
N LEU A 132 8.72 0.83 -6.31
CA LEU A 132 9.20 2.19 -6.39
C LEU A 132 10.50 2.30 -7.20
N LEU A 133 11.33 1.25 -7.23
CA LEU A 133 12.61 1.22 -7.95
C LEU A 133 12.42 0.97 -9.46
N ASP A 134 11.55 0.04 -9.85
CA ASP A 134 11.43 -0.44 -11.25
C ASP A 134 11.06 0.67 -12.22
N ASP A 135 12.04 1.21 -12.95
CA ASP A 135 11.89 2.28 -13.97
C ASP A 135 12.10 1.76 -15.41
N MET A 136 11.79 0.49 -15.71
CA MET A 136 11.95 -0.07 -17.07
C MET A 136 10.75 -0.87 -17.56
#